data_AF-A0A2R6T557-F1
#
_entry.id   AF-A0A2R6T557-F1
#
_cell.length_a   1.000
_cell.length_b   1.000
_cell.length_c   1.000
_cell.angle_alpha   90.00
_cell.angle_beta   90.00
_cell.angle_gamma   90.00
#
_symmetry.space_group_name_H-M   'P 1'
#
loop_
_entity.id
_entity.type
_entity.pdbx_description
1 polymer ?
#
loop_
_entity_poly.entity_id
_entity_poly.type
_entity_poly.pdbx_seq_one_letter_code
_entity_poly.pdbx_strand_id
1 'polypeptide(L)' 'MYVVFRCTDCGRFLYTKESNKTRKCPCGKVVKIKKAKKITEVQNGKEAGEIVRKLQEKEYGEPFFGRYKENE' A
#
# COMPACT_ATOMS: atom_id res chain seq x y z
N MET A 1 11.50 -2.82 9.81
CA MET A 1 10.44 -3.61 9.15
C MET A 1 9.38 -2.71 8.54
N TYR A 2 8.81 -3.18 7.44
CA TYR A 2 7.70 -2.59 6.71
C TYR A 2 6.56 -3.60 6.69
N VAL A 3 5.34 -3.11 6.85
CA VAL A 3 4.12 -3.89 6.84
C VAL A 3 3.36 -3.53 5.60
N VAL A 4 3.03 -4.53 4.79
CA VAL A 4 2.12 -4.43 3.65
C VAL A 4 0.72 -4.79 4.14
N PHE A 5 -0.25 -3.93 3.89
CA PHE A 5 -1.62 -4.10 4.33
C PHE A 5 -2.60 -3.62 3.27
N ARG A 6 -3.83 -4.13 3.36
CA ARG A 6 -4.95 -3.67 2.51
C ARG A 6 -5.76 -2.61 3.23
N CYS A 7 -6.08 -1.53 2.53
CA CYS A 7 -7.08 -0.58 3.02
C CYS A 7 -8.46 -1.25 3.02
N THR A 8 -9.15 -1.20 4.15
CA THR A 8 -10.49 -1.78 4.33
C THR A 8 -11.57 -1.04 3.53
N ASP A 9 -11.36 0.24 3.24
CA ASP A 9 -12.35 1.09 2.57
C ASP A 9 -12.22 1.07 1.05
N CYS A 10 -11.02 1.35 0.52
CA CYS A 10 -10.80 1.43 -0.93
C CYS A 10 -10.20 0.17 -1.54
N GLY A 11 -9.86 -0.83 -0.73
CA GLY A 11 -9.29 -2.10 -1.19
C GLY A 11 -7.85 -2.03 -1.70
N ARG A 12 -7.21 -0.85 -1.79
CA ARG A 12 -5.83 -0.71 -2.27
C ARG A 12 -4.81 -1.30 -1.30
N PHE A 13 -3.75 -1.87 -1.86
CA PHE A 13 -2.57 -2.30 -1.12
C PHE A 13 -1.64 -1.12 -0.84
N LEU A 14 -1.16 -1.04 0.40
CA LEU A 14 -0.27 0.00 0.88
C LEU A 14 0.79 -0.62 1.77
N TYR A 15 1.91 0.08 1.90
CA TYR A 15 2.96 -0.30 2.85
C TYR A 15 3.32 0.86 3.76
N THR A 16 3.79 0.53 4.96
CA THR A 16 4.31 1.52 5.91
C THR A 16 5.39 0.89 6.78
N LYS A 17 6.24 1.71 7.40
CA LYS A 17 7.14 1.23 8.46
C LYS A 17 6.32 0.70 9.63
N GLU A 18 6.71 -0.42 10.20
CA GLU A 18 6.05 -1.04 11.36
C GLU A 18 5.94 -0.08 12.56
N SER A 19 6.93 0.81 12.73
CA SER A 19 6.95 1.84 13.77
C SER A 19 5.77 2.82 13.67
N ASN A 20 5.13 2.95 12.49
CA ASN A 20 3.99 3.83 12.30
C ASN A 20 2.71 3.17 12.81
N LYS A 21 2.06 3.80 13.80
CA LYS A 21 0.77 3.33 14.34
C LYS A 21 -0.39 3.50 13.35
N THR A 22 -0.31 4.51 12.49
CA THR A 22 -1.34 4.86 11.51
C THR A 22 -0.73 5.25 10.17
N ARG A 23 -1.50 5.08 9.09
CA ARG A 23 -1.14 5.52 7.75
C ARG A 23 -2.37 6.11 7.07
N LYS A 24 -2.24 7.31 6.49
CA LYS A 24 -3.29 7.90 5.66
C LYS A 24 -3.27 7.23 4.28
N CYS A 25 -4.43 6.72 3.86
CA CYS A 25 -4.65 6.19 2.54
C CYS A 25 -4.94 7.34 1.56
N PRO A 26 -4.56 7.23 0.28
CA PRO A 26 -4.96 8.20 -0.75
C PRO A 26 -6.47 8.34 -0.96
N CYS A 27 -7.31 7.43 -0.44
CA CYS A 27 -8.77 7.60 -0.43
C CYS A 27 -9.26 8.58 0.66
N GLY A 28 -8.35 9.14 1.48
CA GLY A 28 -8.67 10.06 2.56
C GLY A 28 -8.80 9.40 3.95
N LYS A 29 -9.03 8.08 4.02
CA LYS A 29 -9.19 7.35 5.29
C LYS A 29 -7.85 7.15 6.01
N VAL A 30 -7.88 7.26 7.35
CA VAL A 30 -6.73 6.92 8.21
C VAL A 30 -6.84 5.46 8.64
N VAL A 31 -5.89 4.65 8.20
CA VAL A 31 -5.83 3.22 8.52
C VAL A 31 -4.94 3.03 9.76
N LYS A 32 -5.50 2.43 10.80
CA LYS A 32 -4.73 2.00 11.99
C LYS A 32 -4.06 0.67 11.67
N ILE A 33 -2.73 0.60 11.71
CA ILE A 33 -1.96 -0.59 11.30
C ILE A 33 -2.30 -1.81 12.15
N LYS A 34 -2.57 -1.62 13.44
CA LYS A 34 -3.05 -2.69 14.34
C LYS A 34 -4.41 -3.28 13.95
N LYS A 35 -5.26 -2.51 13.26
CA LYS A 35 -6.59 -2.95 12.79
C LYS A 35 -6.60 -3.28 11.29
N ALA A 36 -5.51 -3.00 10.59
CA ALA A 36 -5.42 -3.21 9.15
C ALA A 36 -5.25 -4.71 8.87
N LYS A 37 -5.79 -5.16 7.74
CA LYS A 37 -5.55 -6.52 7.26
C LYS A 37 -4.13 -6.60 6.70
N LYS A 38 -3.19 -7.03 7.56
CA LYS A 38 -1.79 -7.27 7.18
C LYS A 38 -1.73 -8.44 6.20
N ILE A 39 -0.93 -8.28 5.15
CA ILE A 39 -0.72 -9.31 4.14
C ILE A 39 0.64 -9.95 4.33
N THR A 40 1.66 -9.11 4.46
CA THR A 40 3.03 -9.55 4.67
C THR A 40 3.86 -8.46 5.34
N GLU A 41 4.99 -8.85 5.91
CA GLU A 41 5.94 -8.00 6.60
C GLU A 41 7.33 -8.25 6.00
N VAL A 42 8.02 -7.18 5.61
CA VAL A 42 9.33 -7.25 4.97
C VAL A 42 10.32 -6.34 5.67
N GLN A 43 11.60 -6.67 5.59
CA GLN A 43 12.62 -5.85 6.25
C GLN A 43 12.94 -4.59 5.45
N ASN A 44 12.86 -4.67 4.11
CA ASN A 44 13.27 -3.62 3.19
C ASN A 44 12.09 -2.83 2.61
N GLY A 45 12.23 -1.51 2.50
CA GLY A 45 11.21 -0.65 1.92
C GLY A 45 11.08 -0.83 0.41
N LYS A 46 12.17 -1.21 -0.26
CA LYS A 46 12.17 -1.51 -1.70
C LYS A 46 11.33 -2.74 -2.02
N GLU A 47 11.57 -3.84 -1.29
CA GLU A 47 10.74 -5.06 -1.39
C GLU A 47 9.27 -4.78 -1.09
N ALA A 48 8.96 -3.95 -0.10
CA ALA A 48 7.59 -3.58 0.22
C ALA A 48 6.88 -2.91 -0.96
N GLY A 49 7.57 -2.02 -1.67
CA GLY A 49 7.06 -1.38 -2.89
C GLY A 49 6.83 -2.37 -4.02
N GLU A 50 7.77 -3.28 -4.27
CA GLU A 50 7.65 -4.31 -5.30
C GLU A 50 6.49 -5.27 -5.01
N ILE A 51 6.31 -5.68 -3.76
CA ILE A 51 5.18 -6.53 -3.36
C ILE A 51 3.86 -5.82 -3.56
N VAL A 52 3.76 -4.55 -3.14
CA VAL A 52 2.54 -3.76 -3.37
C VAL A 52 2.23 -3.64 -4.86
N ARG A 53 3.24 -3.40 -5.69
CA ARG A 53 3.07 -3.34 -7.15
C ARG A 53 2.53 -4.66 -7.71
N LYS A 54 3.19 -5.77 -7.39
CA LYS A 54 2.75 -7.12 -7.81
C LYS A 54 1.35 -7.48 -7.32
N LEU A 55 0.99 -7.08 -6.10
CA LEU A 55 -0.35 -7.31 -5.55
C LEU A 55 -1.42 -6.49 -6.28
N GLN A 56 -1.11 -5.22 -6.60
CA GLN A 56 -2.02 -4.38 -7.39
C GLN A 56 -2.18 -4.92 -8.81
N GLU A 57 -1.08 -5.30 -9.46
CA GLU A 57 -1.07 -5.91 -10.80
C GLU A 57 -1.90 -7.19 -10.84
N LYS A 58 -1.81 -8.03 -9.80
CA LYS A 58 -2.55 -9.29 -9.72
C LYS A 58 -4.06 -9.11 -9.49
N GLU A 59 -4.45 -8.15 -8.65
CA GLU A 59 -5.86 -7.94 -8.27
C GLU A 59 -6.62 -7.09 -9.29
N TYR A 60 -5.95 -6.09 -9.90
CA TYR A 60 -6.58 -5.11 -10.79
C TYR A 60 -6.10 -5.19 -12.26
N GLY A 61 -5.18 -6.10 -12.58
CA GLY A 61 -4.48 -6.14 -13.87
C GLY A 61 -3.29 -5.18 -13.90
N GLU A 62 -2.47 -5.26 -14.97
CA GLU A 62 -1.39 -4.29 -15.18
C GLU A 62 -1.93 -2.86 -15.05
N PRO A 63 -1.28 -1.99 -14.26
CA PRO A 63 -1.69 -0.60 -14.20
C PRO A 63 -1.63 -0.06 -15.62
N PHE A 64 -2.79 0.35 -16.16
CA PHE A 64 -2.87 1.24 -17.31
C PHE A 64 -2.13 2.52 -16.93
N PHE A 65 -0.81 2.54 -17.16
CA PHE A 65 0.12 3.57 -16.71
C PHE A 65 -0.17 4.85 -17.48
N GLY A 66 -1.19 5.58 -17.05
CA GLY A 66 -1.67 6.80 -17.65
C GLY A 66 -2.11 7.77 -16.57
N ARG A 67 -1.23 8.71 -16.27
CA ARG A 67 -1.39 9.88 -15.39
C ARG A 67 -1.16 9.66 -13.89
N TYR A 68 0.10 9.49 -13.52
CA TYR A 68 0.70 10.57 -12.74
C TYR A 68 0.76 11.78 -13.69
N LYS A 69 -0.12 12.78 -13.51
CA LYS A 69 0.19 14.10 -14.05
C LYS A 69 1.38 14.58 -13.22
N GLU A 70 2.58 14.53 -13.78
CA GLU A 70 3.59 15.53 -13.46
C GLU A 70 2.90 16.88 -13.72
N ASN A 71 2.75 17.68 -12.66
CA ASN A 71 2.31 19.05 -12.82
C ASN A 71 3.48 19.79 -13.46
N GLU A 72 3.17 20.37 -14.63
CA GLU A 72 3.96 21.30 -15.43
C GLU A 72 4.46 22.51 -14.61
#